data_AF-A0A6C0E420-F1
#
_entry.id   AF-A0A6C0E420-F1
#
_cell.length_a   1.000
_cell.length_b   1.000
_cell.length_c   1.000
_cell.angle_alpha   90.00
_cell.angle_beta   90.00
_cell.angle_gamma   90.00
#
_symmetry.space_group_name_H-M   'P 1'
#
loop_
_entity.id
_entity.type
_entity.pdbx_description
1 polymer ?
#
loop_
_entity_poly.entity_id
_entity_poly.type
_entity_poly.pdbx_seq_one_letter_code
_entity_poly.pdbx_strand_id
1 'polypeptide(L)'
;MIYKIDLKIRVRLYNKYSIKMKGKYTRYDMIGAINHWCSKNGLDYFTYIEKKTKSQLEEIVVYYDINIDEMLLELAQQREKAKNFIPNMEATIKKNIDFFVGKIQMLESLLNEEQKQKYFEYCNSQNSE
;
A
#
# COMPACT_ATOMS: atom_id res chain seq x y z
N MET A 1 -42.41 10.24 -21.07
CA MET A 1 -41.78 11.57 -21.09
C MET A 1 -40.82 11.82 -19.91
N ILE A 2 -40.47 10.80 -19.10
CA ILE A 2 -39.67 10.95 -17.86
C ILE A 2 -38.15 10.85 -18.14
N TYR A 3 -37.74 10.03 -19.13
CA TYR A 3 -36.31 9.81 -19.47
C TYR A 3 -35.57 11.03 -20.05
N LYS A 4 -36.25 11.98 -20.70
CA LYS A 4 -35.59 13.18 -21.28
C LYS A 4 -35.17 14.22 -20.25
N ILE A 5 -35.78 14.21 -19.06
CA ILE A 5 -35.48 15.14 -17.97
C ILE A 5 -34.20 14.69 -17.24
N ASP A 6 -34.06 13.37 -17.00
CA ASP A 6 -32.87 12.77 -16.37
C ASP A 6 -31.61 13.03 -17.20
N LEU A 7 -31.67 12.88 -18.53
CA LEU A 7 -30.52 13.16 -19.40
C LEU A 7 -30.04 14.62 -19.35
N LYS A 8 -30.95 15.60 -19.33
CA LYS A 8 -30.58 17.03 -19.27
C LYS A 8 -29.95 17.40 -17.93
N ILE A 9 -30.42 16.78 -16.84
CA ILE A 9 -29.83 16.97 -15.50
C ILE A 9 -28.43 16.35 -15.46
N ARG A 10 -28.26 15.11 -15.94
CA ARG A 10 -26.96 14.45 -16.03
C ARG A 10 -25.96 15.24 -16.89
N VAL A 11 -26.38 15.75 -18.06
CA VAL A 11 -25.50 16.57 -18.92
C VAL A 11 -25.11 17.89 -18.25
N ARG A 12 -26.02 18.53 -17.51
CA ARG A 12 -25.71 19.75 -16.75
C ARG A 12 -24.75 19.50 -15.59
N LEU A 13 -24.95 18.41 -14.85
CA LEU A 13 -24.05 17.98 -13.79
C LEU A 13 -22.68 17.63 -14.38
N TYR A 14 -22.65 16.84 -15.46
CA TYR A 14 -21.43 16.51 -16.18
C TYR A 14 -20.64 17.74 -16.60
N ASN A 15 -21.29 18.71 -17.24
CA ASN A 15 -20.64 19.95 -17.65
C ASN A 15 -20.12 20.74 -16.43
N LYS A 16 -20.88 20.80 -15.33
CA LYS A 16 -20.47 21.52 -14.11
C LYS A 16 -19.26 20.88 -13.44
N TYR A 17 -19.22 19.55 -13.33
CA TYR A 17 -18.11 18.82 -12.70
C TYR A 17 -16.89 18.71 -13.62
N SER A 18 -17.09 18.50 -14.93
CA SER A 18 -16.02 18.53 -15.93
C SER A 18 -15.29 19.88 -15.95
N ILE A 19 -16.02 21.00 -15.85
CA ILE A 19 -15.42 22.33 -15.74
C ILE A 19 -14.58 22.48 -14.46
N LYS A 20 -15.02 21.93 -13.32
CA LYS A 20 -14.27 21.97 -12.06
C LYS A 20 -13.02 21.08 -12.06
N MET A 21 -13.02 19.99 -12.83
CA MET A 21 -11.87 19.06 -12.91
C MET A 21 -10.86 19.44 -13.99
N LYS A 22 -11.27 20.25 -14.98
CA LYS A 22 -10.45 20.62 -16.13
C LYS A 22 -9.13 21.24 -15.68
N GLY A 23 -8.04 20.47 -15.84
CA GLY A 23 -6.68 20.91 -15.53
C GLY A 23 -6.22 20.69 -14.09
N LYS A 24 -7.10 20.29 -13.14
CA LYS A 24 -6.73 20.08 -11.73
C LYS A 24 -5.89 18.80 -11.52
N TYR A 25 -6.23 17.73 -12.23
CA TYR A 25 -5.57 16.42 -12.08
C TYR A 25 -4.88 15.98 -13.35
N THR A 26 -3.77 15.26 -13.20
CA THR A 26 -3.09 14.60 -14.32
C THR A 26 -3.83 13.32 -14.72
N ARG A 27 -3.47 12.76 -15.88
CA ARG A 27 -4.01 11.46 -16.33
C ARG A 27 -3.69 10.36 -15.32
N TYR A 28 -2.48 10.38 -14.77
CA TYR A 28 -2.02 9.37 -13.81
C TYR A 28 -2.71 9.48 -12.46
N ASP A 29 -3.01 10.71 -12.00
CA ASP A 29 -3.80 10.92 -10.78
C ASP A 29 -5.19 10.30 -10.91
N MET A 30 -5.86 10.52 -12.05
CA MET A 30 -7.18 9.94 -12.32
C MET A 30 -7.12 8.41 -12.44
N ILE A 31 -6.13 7.86 -13.14
CA ILE A 31 -5.93 6.40 -13.23
C ILE A 31 -5.74 5.79 -11.83
N GLY A 32 -4.88 6.40 -11.01
CA GLY A 32 -4.64 5.95 -9.64
C GLY A 32 -5.91 6.00 -8.80
N ALA A 33 -6.62 7.13 -8.83
CA ALA A 33 -7.86 7.31 -8.08
C ALA A 33 -8.96 6.33 -8.51
N ILE A 34 -9.16 6.13 -9.82
CA ILE A 34 -10.19 5.22 -10.32
C ILE A 34 -9.85 3.77 -9.96
N ASN A 35 -8.60 3.35 -10.13
CA ASN A 35 -8.20 1.99 -9.79
C ASN A 35 -8.34 1.71 -8.28
N HIS A 36 -7.98 2.70 -7.45
CA HIS A 36 -8.18 2.59 -6.01
C HIS A 36 -9.66 2.53 -5.63
N TRP A 37 -10.49 3.35 -6.26
CA TRP A 37 -11.94 3.30 -6.09
C TRP A 37 -12.52 1.94 -6.51
N CYS A 38 -12.09 1.38 -7.64
CA CYS A 38 -12.51 0.04 -8.09
C CYS A 38 -12.17 -1.02 -7.04
N SER A 39 -10.91 -1.05 -6.59
CA SER A 39 -10.45 -1.98 -5.55
C SER A 39 -11.27 -1.86 -4.25
N LYS A 40 -11.54 -0.63 -3.80
CA LYS A 40 -12.38 -0.36 -2.61
C LYS A 40 -13.81 -0.88 -2.74
N ASN A 41 -14.33 -0.94 -3.97
CA ASN A 41 -15.67 -1.45 -4.28
C ASN A 41 -15.67 -2.92 -4.73
N GLY A 42 -14.56 -3.66 -4.53
CA GLY A 42 -14.47 -5.08 -4.88
C GLY A 42 -14.41 -5.36 -6.39
N LEU A 43 -14.09 -4.35 -7.19
CA LEU A 43 -13.87 -4.50 -8.63
C LEU A 43 -12.37 -4.72 -8.89
N ASP A 44 -12.08 -5.61 -9.83
CA ASP A 44 -10.71 -5.90 -10.21
C ASP A 44 -10.01 -4.70 -10.83
N TYR A 45 -8.68 -4.70 -10.72
CA TYR A 45 -7.84 -3.71 -11.38
C TYR A 45 -7.95 -3.84 -12.90
N PHE A 46 -8.22 -2.72 -13.57
CA PHE A 46 -8.44 -2.71 -15.01
C PHE A 46 -7.26 -2.04 -15.74
N THR A 47 -6.33 -2.84 -16.26
CA THR A 47 -5.21 -2.36 -17.11
C THR A 47 -5.70 -1.56 -18.34
N TYR A 48 -6.92 -1.81 -18.82
CA TYR A 48 -7.47 -1.09 -19.97
C TYR A 48 -7.68 0.41 -19.70
N ILE A 49 -7.76 0.82 -18.43
CA ILE A 49 -7.98 2.22 -18.06
C ILE A 49 -6.77 3.09 -18.38
N GLU A 50 -5.58 2.49 -18.44
CA GLU A 50 -4.33 3.19 -18.78
C GLU A 50 -4.31 3.70 -20.23
N LYS A 51 -5.08 3.05 -21.10
CA LYS A 51 -5.25 3.40 -22.52
C LYS A 51 -6.30 4.50 -22.75
N LYS A 52 -7.09 4.86 -21.72
CA LYS A 52 -8.12 5.90 -21.83
C LYS A 52 -7.49 7.29 -21.94
N THR A 53 -8.10 8.15 -22.74
CA THR A 53 -7.72 9.56 -22.82
C THR A 53 -8.13 10.30 -21.55
N LYS A 54 -7.54 11.48 -21.28
CA LYS A 54 -7.90 12.28 -20.12
C LYS A 54 -9.40 12.60 -20.05
N SER A 55 -10.01 12.97 -21.18
CA SER A 55 -11.46 13.24 -21.26
C SER A 55 -12.29 12.01 -20.86
N GLN A 56 -11.91 10.82 -21.32
CA GLN A 56 -12.61 9.59 -20.97
C GLN A 56 -12.46 9.23 -19.48
N LEU A 57 -11.33 9.57 -18.86
CA LEU A 57 -11.14 9.41 -17.42
C LEU A 57 -12.00 10.39 -16.63
N GLU A 58 -12.07 11.65 -17.06
CA GLU A 58 -12.96 12.66 -16.46
C GLU A 58 -14.43 12.22 -16.53
N GLU A 59 -14.86 11.60 -17.64
CA GLU A 59 -16.19 10.99 -17.77
C GLU A 59 -16.42 9.89 -16.74
N ILE A 60 -15.46 8.99 -16.55
CA ILE A 60 -15.57 7.90 -15.57
C ILE A 60 -15.66 8.47 -14.15
N VAL A 61 -14.80 9.43 -13.81
CA VAL A 61 -14.78 10.06 -12.48
C VAL A 61 -16.13 10.72 -12.18
N VAL A 62 -16.68 11.47 -13.14
CA VAL A 62 -17.99 12.12 -12.95
C VAL A 62 -19.14 11.12 -12.91
N TYR A 63 -19.09 10.08 -13.76
CA TYR A 63 -20.16 9.07 -13.83
C TYR A 63 -20.29 8.27 -12.53
N TYR A 64 -19.17 7.91 -11.91
CA TYR A 64 -19.13 7.16 -10.66
C TYR A 64 -18.98 8.03 -9.41
N ASP A 65 -19.05 9.36 -9.57
CA ASP A 65 -18.86 10.35 -8.49
C ASP A 65 -17.59 10.09 -7.65
N ILE A 66 -16.48 9.82 -8.34
CA ILE A 66 -15.21 9.46 -7.70
C ILE A 66 -14.55 10.72 -7.13
N ASN A 67 -14.34 10.73 -5.81
CA ASN A 67 -13.60 11.78 -5.13
C ASN A 67 -12.08 11.58 -5.28
N ILE A 68 -11.48 12.20 -6.29
CA ILE A 68 -10.05 12.04 -6.60
C ILE A 68 -9.15 12.43 -5.42
N ASP A 69 -9.42 13.54 -4.73
CA ASP A 69 -8.58 14.01 -3.62
C ASP A 69 -8.53 12.97 -2.48
N GLU A 70 -9.68 12.39 -2.15
CA GLU A 70 -9.79 11.34 -1.13
C GLU A 70 -9.06 10.07 -1.56
N MET A 71 -9.26 9.60 -2.79
CA MET A 71 -8.60 8.39 -3.28
C MET A 71 -7.08 8.53 -3.29
N LEU A 72 -6.56 9.70 -3.69
CA LEU A 72 -5.11 9.96 -3.69
C LEU A 72 -4.54 10.07 -2.28
N LEU A 73 -5.28 10.66 -1.35
CA LEU A 73 -4.88 10.73 0.06
C LEU A 73 -4.78 9.33 0.68
N GLU A 74 -5.77 8.48 0.44
CA GLU A 74 -5.76 7.08 0.92
C GLU A 74 -4.57 6.30 0.34
N LEU A 75 -4.30 6.45 -0.97
CA LEU A 75 -3.13 5.83 -1.61
C LEU A 75 -1.80 6.31 -1.00
N ALA A 76 -1.67 7.60 -0.69
CA ALA A 76 -0.49 8.13 -0.04
C ALA A 76 -0.30 7.53 1.37
N GLN A 77 -1.39 7.42 2.16
CA GLN A 77 -1.35 6.78 3.47
C GLN A 77 -0.96 5.30 3.40
N GLN A 78 -1.46 4.56 2.41
CA GLN A 78 -1.08 3.17 2.19
C GLN A 78 0.39 3.01 1.83
N ARG A 79 0.92 3.88 0.96
CA ARG A 79 2.34 3.91 0.61
C ARG A 79 3.22 4.20 1.82
N GLU A 80 2.82 5.15 2.67
CA GLU A 80 3.54 5.43 3.91
C GLU A 80 3.49 4.27 4.91
N LYS A 81 2.34 3.59 5.04
CA LYS A 81 2.24 2.36 5.83
C LYS A 81 3.18 1.26 5.30
N ALA A 82 3.19 1.05 3.99
CA ALA A 82 4.05 0.05 3.35
C ALA A 82 5.54 0.38 3.50
N LYS A 83 5.91 1.66 3.32
CA LYS A 83 7.29 2.15 3.48
C LYS A 83 7.83 1.91 4.88
N ASN A 84 7.00 2.08 5.90
CA ASN A 84 7.38 1.88 7.29
C ASN A 84 7.22 0.43 7.76
N PHE A 85 6.57 -0.44 6.98
CA PHE A 85 6.35 -1.83 7.38
C PHE A 85 7.66 -2.63 7.46
N ILE A 86 8.47 -2.60 6.39
CA ILE A 86 9.74 -3.35 6.35
C ILE A 86 10.73 -2.85 7.43
N PRO A 87 11.02 -1.55 7.55
CA PRO A 87 11.93 -1.06 8.60
C PRO A 87 11.46 -1.38 10.02
N ASN A 88 10.15 -1.33 10.28
CA ASN A 88 9.60 -1.67 11.59
C ASN A 88 9.73 -3.18 11.88
N MET A 89 9.51 -4.03 10.87
CA MET A 89 9.75 -5.46 11.01
C MET A 89 11.24 -5.75 11.26
N GLU A 90 12.14 -5.15 10.49
CA GLU A 90 13.60 -5.31 10.66
C GLU A 90 14.04 -4.87 12.06
N ALA A 91 13.58 -3.71 12.53
CA ALA A 91 13.88 -3.21 13.87
C ALA A 91 13.37 -4.17 14.96
N THR A 92 12.18 -4.75 14.76
CA THR A 92 11.60 -5.72 15.69
C THR A 92 12.39 -7.03 15.72
N ILE A 93 12.76 -7.56 14.54
CA ILE A 93 13.58 -8.76 14.42
C ILE A 93 14.94 -8.55 15.08
N LYS A 94 15.61 -7.44 14.77
CA LYS A 94 16.90 -7.08 15.38
C LYS A 94 16.82 -7.00 16.89
N LYS A 95 15.82 -6.30 17.44
CA LYS A 95 15.60 -6.22 18.89
C LYS A 95 15.44 -7.60 19.53
N ASN A 96 14.71 -8.50 18.88
CA ASN A 96 14.52 -9.86 19.38
C ASN A 96 15.81 -10.68 19.32
N ILE A 97 16.58 -10.57 18.23
CA ILE A 97 17.90 -11.19 18.11
C ILE A 97 18.82 -10.70 19.22
N ASP A 98 18.93 -9.39 19.41
CA ASP A 98 19.79 -8.78 20.44
C ASP A 98 19.40 -9.28 21.86
N PHE A 99 18.10 -9.42 22.12
CA PHE A 99 17.60 -9.99 23.36
C PHE A 99 18.01 -11.46 23.56
N PHE A 100 17.89 -12.30 22.52
CA PHE A 100 18.31 -13.69 22.60
C PHE A 100 19.82 -13.83 22.74
N VAL A 101 20.61 -13.03 22.01
CA VAL A 101 22.06 -12.99 22.13
C VAL A 101 22.48 -12.64 23.55
N GLY A 102 21.88 -11.61 24.15
CA GLY A 102 22.16 -11.25 25.53
C GLY A 102 21.83 -12.36 26.54
N LYS A 103 20.72 -13.09 26.32
CA LYS A 103 20.37 -14.25 27.14
C LYS A 103 21.36 -15.39 27.00
N ILE A 104 21.80 -15.70 25.77
CA ILE A 104 22.77 -16.75 25.51
C ILE A 104 24.10 -16.40 26.19
N GLN A 105 24.60 -15.18 26.02
CA GLN A 105 25.82 -14.71 26.66
C GLN A 105 25.76 -14.78 28.19
N MET A 106 24.61 -14.42 28.78
CA MET A 106 24.39 -14.58 30.21
C MET A 106 24.47 -16.06 30.62
N LEU A 107 23.80 -16.95 29.90
CA LEU A 107 23.83 -18.39 30.21
C LEU A 107 25.22 -19.00 30.02
N GLU A 108 25.95 -18.63 28.97
CA GLU A 108 27.33 -19.02 28.72
C GLU A 108 28.27 -18.58 29.87
N SER A 109 28.03 -17.40 30.45
CA SER A 109 28.82 -16.91 31.58
C SER A 109 28.66 -17.73 32.86
N LEU A 110 27.55 -18.48 32.98
CA LEU A 110 27.26 -19.34 34.13
C LEU A 110 27.85 -20.75 33.99
N LEU A 111 28.39 -21.11 32.83
CA LEU A 111 28.99 -22.42 32.60
C LEU A 111 30.36 -22.51 33.26
N ASN A 112 30.67 -23.70 33.79
CA ASN A 112 32.04 -24.05 34.19
C ASN A 112 32.90 -24.46 32.96
N GLU A 113 34.21 -24.60 33.15
CA GLU A 113 35.14 -24.88 32.04
C GLU A 113 34.85 -26.19 31.30
N GLU A 114 34.45 -27.26 32.00
CA GLU A 114 34.08 -28.54 31.36
C GLU A 114 32.81 -28.39 30.50
N GLN A 115 31.83 -27.63 30.99
CA GLN A 115 30.59 -27.35 30.27
C GLN A 115 30.83 -26.44 29.05
N LYS A 116 31.70 -25.43 29.17
CA LYS A 116 32.09 -24.57 28.04
C LYS A 116 32.76 -25.37 26.94
N GLN A 117 33.68 -26.27 27.30
CA GLN A 117 34.38 -27.14 26.34
C GLN A 117 33.37 -27.97 25.51
N LYS A 118 32.43 -28.64 26.18
CA LYS A 118 31.38 -29.44 25.53
C LYS A 118 30.44 -28.59 24.67
N TYR A 119 30.11 -27.38 25.12
CA TYR A 119 29.28 -26.45 24.36
C TYR A 119 29.98 -25.98 23.08
N PHE A 120 31.27 -25.63 23.14
CA PHE A 120 32.03 -25.25 21.94
C PHE A 120 32.18 -26.41 20.95
N GLU A 121 32.44 -27.63 21.43
CA GLU A 121 32.47 -28.83 20.58
C GLU A 121 31.14 -29.04 19.87
N TYR A 122 30.02 -28.90 20.58
CA TYR A 122 28.69 -28.95 19.97
C TYR A 122 28.49 -27.85 18.94
N CYS A 123 28.75 -26.57 19.25
CA CYS A 123 28.60 -25.47 18.31
C CYS A 123 29.45 -25.65 17.04
N ASN A 124 30.69 -26.11 17.20
CA ASN A 124 31.57 -26.41 16.07
C ASN A 124 31.05 -27.56 15.20
N SER A 125 30.41 -28.58 15.80
CA SER A 125 29.76 -29.68 15.07
C SER A 125 28.53 -29.24 14.26
N GLN A 126 27.88 -28.13 14.63
CA GLN A 126 26.71 -27.60 13.93
C GLN A 126 27.09 -26.63 12.79
N ASN A 127 28.30 -26.07 12.83
CA ASN A 127 28.81 -25.13 11.82
C ASN A 127 29.74 -25.80 10.79
N SER A 128 29.90 -27.12 10.85
CA SER A 128 30.69 -27.91 9.92
C SER A 128 29.79 -28.58 8.87
N GLU A 129 29.21 -27.75 7.99
CA GLU A 129 28.74 -28.14 6.65
C GLU A 129 29.44 -27.26 5.59
#